data_AF-A0A3M1JPA1-F1
#
_entry.id   AF-A0A3M1JPA1-F1
#
_cell.length_a   1.000
_cell.length_b   1.000
_cell.length_c   1.000
_cell.angle_alpha   90.00
_cell.angle_beta   90.00
_cell.angle_gamma   90.00
#
_symmetry.space_group_name_H-M   'P 1'
#
loop_
_entity.id
_entity.type
_entity.pdbx_description
1 polymer ?
#
loop_
_entity_poly.entity_id
_entity_poly.type
_entity_poly.pdbx_seq_one_letter_code
_entity_poly.pdbx_strand_id
1 'polypeptide(L)'
;MGMTKRTAADWMRWYNETMAGNPQPIHSDDPQPGWFKVRMVRLGPWLPARIFVDHGELRCKVGDAEHDPAEWWSRLAARPISHDEYMRLYQHWKTDPKRQADLAPYDLTREPTRP
;
A
#
# COMPACT_ATOMS: atom_id res chain seq x y z
N MET A 1 -5.23 -11.18 -34.13
CA MET A 1 -5.62 -11.26 -32.71
C MET A 1 -5.49 -9.87 -32.11
N GLY A 2 -6.59 -9.15 -31.88
CA GLY A 2 -6.52 -7.83 -31.26
C GLY A 2 -6.13 -7.98 -29.79
N MET A 3 -5.01 -7.38 -29.37
CA MET A 3 -4.71 -7.20 -27.95
C MET A 3 -5.79 -6.28 -27.37
N THR A 4 -6.80 -6.85 -26.73
CA THR A 4 -7.78 -6.08 -25.96
C THR A 4 -7.02 -5.41 -24.82
N LYS A 5 -6.74 -4.10 -24.97
CA LYS A 5 -6.13 -3.31 -23.90
C LYS A 5 -7.11 -3.28 -22.73
N ARG A 6 -6.70 -3.78 -21.56
CA ARG A 6 -7.48 -3.63 -20.32
C ARG A 6 -7.74 -2.15 -20.06
N THR A 7 -8.99 -1.80 -19.83
CA THR A 7 -9.36 -0.44 -19.41
C THR A 7 -9.05 -0.25 -17.92
N ALA A 8 -9.01 1.01 -17.46
CA ALA A 8 -8.87 1.29 -16.03
C ALA A 8 -9.98 0.63 -15.19
N ALA A 9 -11.21 0.52 -15.74
CA ALA A 9 -12.32 -0.15 -15.09
C ALA A 9 -12.07 -1.67 -14.95
N ASP A 10 -11.47 -2.31 -15.97
CA ASP A 10 -11.11 -3.73 -15.89
C ASP A 10 -10.00 -4.00 -14.87
N TRP A 11 -9.04 -3.08 -14.76
CA TRP A 11 -7.99 -3.15 -13.74
C TRP A 11 -8.53 -3.01 -12.31
N MET A 12 -9.53 -2.15 -12.12
CA MET A 12 -10.10 -1.86 -10.80
C MET A 12 -11.29 -2.76 -10.41
N ARG A 13 -11.70 -3.71 -11.27
CA ARG A 13 -12.91 -4.53 -11.05
C ARG A 13 -12.91 -5.23 -9.70
N TRP A 14 -11.83 -5.95 -9.37
CA TRP A 14 -11.70 -6.69 -8.12
C TRP A 14 -11.91 -5.79 -6.89
N TYR A 15 -11.28 -4.61 -6.93
CA TYR A 15 -11.36 -3.63 -5.85
C TYR A 15 -12.78 -3.05 -5.73
N ASN A 16 -13.38 -2.66 -6.85
CA ASN A 16 -14.71 -2.07 -6.88
C ASN A 16 -15.77 -3.05 -6.36
N GLU A 17 -15.72 -4.33 -6.75
CA GLU A 17 -16.61 -5.37 -6.25
C GLU A 17 -16.44 -5.59 -4.74
N THR A 18 -15.19 -5.70 -4.29
CA THR A 18 -14.90 -5.87 -2.85
C THR A 18 -15.42 -4.67 -2.04
N MET A 19 -15.31 -3.46 -2.56
CA MET A 19 -15.84 -2.25 -1.91
C MET A 19 -17.35 -2.08 -2.02
N ALA A 20 -17.99 -2.73 -2.99
CA ALA A 20 -19.45 -2.85 -3.06
C ALA A 20 -20.02 -3.88 -2.06
N GLY A 21 -19.16 -4.57 -1.29
CA GLY A 21 -19.57 -5.61 -0.36
C GLY A 21 -19.69 -7.00 -0.99
N ASN A 22 -19.19 -7.18 -2.20
CA ASN A 22 -19.13 -8.47 -2.91
C ASN A 22 -17.70 -9.05 -2.78
N PRO A 23 -17.37 -9.79 -1.71
CA PRO A 23 -16.02 -10.27 -1.48
C PRO A 23 -15.55 -11.13 -2.66
N GLN A 24 -14.48 -10.69 -3.31
CA GLN A 24 -13.87 -11.40 -4.42
C GLN A 24 -12.84 -12.42 -3.90
N PRO A 25 -12.64 -13.54 -4.61
CA PRO A 25 -11.56 -14.47 -4.29
C PRO A 25 -10.19 -13.78 -4.26
N ILE A 26 -9.34 -14.20 -3.34
CA ILE A 26 -7.95 -13.77 -3.26
C ILE A 26 -7.07 -14.93 -3.75
N HIS A 27 -6.41 -14.73 -4.89
CA HIS A 27 -5.42 -15.66 -5.43
C HIS A 27 -4.04 -15.05 -5.25
N SER A 28 -3.13 -15.73 -4.55
CA SER A 28 -1.80 -15.20 -4.20
C SER A 28 -0.95 -14.79 -5.41
N ASP A 29 -1.17 -15.44 -6.55
CA ASP A 29 -0.40 -15.21 -7.78
C ASP A 29 -1.04 -14.17 -8.72
N ASP A 30 -2.14 -13.54 -8.30
CA ASP A 30 -2.90 -12.58 -9.10
C ASP A 30 -3.08 -11.25 -8.35
N PRO A 31 -2.02 -10.42 -8.26
CA PRO A 31 -2.08 -9.13 -7.59
C PRO A 31 -3.06 -8.19 -8.31
N GLN A 32 -3.98 -7.59 -7.55
CA GLN A 32 -4.99 -6.67 -8.09
C GLN A 32 -4.75 -5.21 -7.65
N PRO A 33 -4.96 -4.23 -8.55
CA PRO A 33 -4.97 -2.81 -8.20
C PRO A 33 -5.99 -2.47 -7.12
N GLY A 34 -5.67 -1.47 -6.31
CA GLY A 34 -6.56 -0.96 -5.28
C GLY A 34 -5.81 -0.20 -4.19
N TRP A 35 -6.57 0.20 -3.16
CA TRP A 35 -6.06 0.85 -1.96
C TRP A 35 -6.23 -0.05 -0.75
N PHE A 36 -5.20 -0.09 0.08
CA PHE A 36 -5.07 -1.05 1.18
C PHE A 36 -4.45 -0.38 2.40
N LYS A 37 -4.55 -1.06 3.55
CA LYS A 37 -3.76 -0.75 4.75
C LYS A 37 -3.05 -1.98 5.26
N VAL A 38 -1.82 -1.78 5.74
CA VAL A 38 -0.99 -2.87 6.29
C VAL A 38 -0.28 -2.43 7.57
N ARG A 39 0.10 -3.39 8.42
CA ARG A 39 0.97 -3.16 9.57
C ARG A 39 2.25 -3.96 9.37
N MET A 40 3.40 -3.34 9.59
CA MET A 40 4.70 -4.02 9.50
C MET A 40 4.96 -4.96 10.67
N VAL A 41 4.45 -4.59 11.84
CA VAL A 41 4.60 -5.34 13.08
C VAL A 41 3.28 -5.39 13.83
N ARG A 42 3.13 -6.40 14.71
CA ARG A 42 1.97 -6.51 15.60
C ARG A 42 1.90 -5.24 16.48
N LEU A 43 0.71 -4.64 16.56
CA LEU A 43 0.45 -3.36 17.25
C LEU A 43 1.18 -2.12 16.68
N GLY A 44 1.86 -2.23 15.53
CA GLY A 44 2.43 -1.08 14.83
C GLY A 44 1.37 -0.14 14.23
N PRO A 45 1.78 1.05 13.77
CA PRO A 45 0.90 1.96 13.04
C PRO A 45 0.43 1.32 11.72
N TRP A 46 -0.76 1.70 11.27
CA TRP A 46 -1.20 1.35 9.92
C TRP A 46 -0.42 2.17 8.90
N LEU A 47 0.07 1.49 7.87
CA LEU A 47 0.69 2.10 6.71
C LEU A 47 -0.31 2.12 5.55
N PRO A 48 -0.40 3.26 4.83
CA PRO A 48 -1.14 3.33 3.59
C PRO A 48 -0.42 2.47 2.54
N ALA A 49 -1.15 1.63 1.81
CA ALA A 49 -0.59 0.86 0.71
C ALA A 49 -1.49 0.95 -0.52
N ARG A 50 -0.91 0.90 -1.71
CA ARG A 50 -1.65 0.87 -2.97
C ARG A 50 -0.95 0.00 -4.00
N ILE A 51 -1.75 -0.72 -4.79
CA ILE A 51 -1.30 -1.34 -6.03
C ILE A 51 -1.98 -0.55 -7.16
N PHE A 52 -1.19 -0.12 -8.15
CA PHE A 52 -1.69 0.70 -9.26
C PHE A 52 -1.00 0.29 -10.56
N VAL A 53 -1.63 0.63 -11.68
CA VAL A 53 -1.07 0.40 -13.01
C VAL A 53 -0.27 1.64 -13.41
N ASP A 54 0.98 1.43 -13.80
CA ASP A 54 1.87 2.45 -14.31
C ASP A 54 2.50 1.93 -15.61
N HIS A 55 2.33 2.66 -16.71
CA HIS A 55 2.79 2.22 -18.05
C HIS A 55 2.38 0.80 -18.48
N GLY A 56 1.26 0.28 -17.95
CA GLY A 56 0.76 -1.06 -18.25
C GLY A 56 1.28 -2.17 -17.32
N GLU A 57 2.12 -1.83 -16.36
CA GLU A 57 2.67 -2.73 -15.35
C GLU A 57 2.05 -2.46 -13.98
N LEU A 58 1.92 -3.49 -13.15
CA LEU A 58 1.51 -3.32 -11.76
C LEU A 58 2.67 -2.83 -10.92
N ARG A 59 2.41 -1.81 -10.11
CA ARG A 59 3.35 -1.25 -9.14
C ARG A 59 2.71 -1.25 -7.76
N CYS A 60 3.49 -1.56 -6.73
CA CYS A 60 3.04 -1.52 -5.35
C CYS A 60 3.81 -0.43 -4.59
N LYS A 61 3.08 0.37 -3.81
CA LYS A 61 3.66 1.30 -2.84
C LYS A 61 3.13 0.99 -1.46
N VAL A 62 4.03 0.88 -0.49
CA VAL A 62 3.71 0.79 0.93
C VAL A 62 4.35 1.99 1.60
N GLY A 63 3.51 2.93 2.03
CA GLY A 63 3.97 4.27 2.34
C GLY A 63 4.53 4.95 1.09
N ASP A 64 5.83 5.29 1.12
CA ASP A 64 6.57 5.92 0.03
C ASP A 64 7.59 4.94 -0.60
N ALA A 65 7.71 3.73 -0.06
CA ALA A 65 8.58 2.70 -0.60
C ALA A 65 7.89 1.93 -1.73
N GLU A 66 8.62 1.71 -2.82
CA GLU A 66 8.19 0.85 -3.92
C GLU A 66 8.51 -0.61 -3.63
N HIS A 67 7.58 -1.48 -3.98
CA HIS A 67 7.67 -2.92 -3.76
C HIS A 67 7.14 -3.70 -4.95
N ASP A 68 7.49 -4.98 -4.99
CA ASP A 68 6.87 -5.93 -5.90
C ASP A 68 5.41 -6.23 -5.50
N PRO A 69 4.43 -6.11 -6.42
CA PRO A 69 3.04 -6.41 -6.11
C PRO A 69 2.78 -7.87 -5.72
N ALA A 70 3.45 -8.84 -6.34
CA ALA A 70 3.21 -10.26 -6.09
C ALA A 70 3.67 -10.67 -4.69
N GLU A 71 4.82 -10.14 -4.22
CA GLU A 71 5.30 -10.39 -2.86
C GLU A 71 4.38 -9.82 -1.77
N TRP A 72 3.74 -8.68 -2.05
CA TRP A 72 2.93 -7.96 -1.06
C TRP A 72 1.45 -8.30 -1.10
N TRP A 73 0.95 -8.83 -2.22
CA TRP A 73 -0.46 -9.04 -2.46
C TRP A 73 -1.16 -9.83 -1.33
N SER A 74 -0.59 -10.96 -0.92
CA SER A 74 -1.15 -11.80 0.16
C SER A 74 -1.34 -11.05 1.48
N ARG A 75 -0.56 -10.00 1.74
CA ARG A 75 -0.69 -9.14 2.93
C ARG A 75 -1.73 -8.04 2.74
N LEU A 76 -1.86 -7.51 1.53
CA LEU A 76 -2.71 -6.37 1.19
C LEU A 76 -4.16 -6.78 0.91
N ALA A 77 -4.37 -7.87 0.18
CA ALA A 77 -5.67 -8.34 -0.29
C ALA A 77 -6.69 -8.55 0.84
N ALA A 78 -6.23 -8.86 2.05
CA ALA A 78 -7.07 -9.04 3.23
C ALA A 78 -7.64 -7.73 3.81
N ARG A 79 -7.11 -6.56 3.41
CA ARG A 79 -7.45 -5.26 4.00
C ARG A 79 -7.57 -4.14 2.95
N PRO A 80 -8.47 -4.28 1.96
CA PRO A 80 -8.83 -3.18 1.09
C PRO A 80 -9.54 -2.08 1.90
N ILE A 81 -9.29 -0.84 1.52
CA ILE A 81 -9.88 0.36 2.13
C ILE A 81 -10.35 1.30 1.04
N SER A 82 -11.27 2.21 1.37
CA SER A 82 -11.70 3.25 0.43
C SER A 82 -10.53 4.20 0.07
N HIS A 83 -10.61 4.82 -1.11
CA HIS A 83 -9.65 5.86 -1.48
C HIS A 83 -9.60 7.00 -0.45
N ASP A 84 -10.75 7.41 0.10
CA ASP A 84 -10.82 8.46 1.12
C ASP A 84 -10.11 8.05 2.42
N GLU A 85 -10.32 6.81 2.88
CA GLU A 85 -9.58 6.28 4.03
C GLU A 85 -8.07 6.20 3.75
N TYR A 86 -7.68 5.77 2.55
CA TYR A 86 -6.28 5.77 2.14
C TYR A 86 -5.67 7.17 2.20
N MET A 87 -6.36 8.18 1.69
CA MET A 87 -5.88 9.56 1.69
C MET A 87 -5.73 10.10 3.12
N ARG A 88 -6.71 9.84 4.00
CA ARG A 88 -6.62 10.21 5.42
C ARG A 88 -5.46 9.50 6.12
N LEU A 89 -5.30 8.20 5.88
CA LEU A 89 -4.22 7.40 6.44
C LEU A 89 -2.86 7.89 5.94
N TYR A 90 -2.75 8.21 4.65
CA TYR A 90 -1.52 8.71 4.04
C TYR A 90 -1.12 10.07 4.61
N GLN A 91 -2.08 10.99 4.74
CA GLN A 91 -1.83 12.29 5.39
C GLN A 91 -1.37 12.10 6.84
N HIS A 92 -2.11 11.32 7.63
CA HIS A 92 -1.76 11.06 9.03
C HIS A 92 -0.37 10.44 9.17
N TRP A 93 -0.08 9.39 8.38
CA TRP A 93 1.21 8.72 8.36
C TRP A 93 2.36 9.64 7.94
N LYS A 94 2.14 10.55 7.00
CA LYS A 94 3.15 11.53 6.56
C LYS A 94 3.46 12.56 7.64
N THR A 95 2.46 12.96 8.42
CA THR A 95 2.60 13.92 9.52
C THR A 95 2.99 13.30 10.85
N ASP A 96 3.09 11.97 10.94
CA ASP A 96 3.38 11.29 12.21
C ASP A 96 4.77 11.70 12.72
N PRO A 97 4.88 12.25 13.95
CA PRO A 97 6.13 12.77 14.48
C PRO A 97 7.18 11.68 14.71
N LYS A 98 6.80 10.40 14.89
CA LYS A 98 7.76 9.28 15.00
C LYS A 98 8.50 9.08 13.69
N ARG A 99 7.79 9.19 12.56
CA ARG A 99 8.41 9.14 11.23
C ARG A 99 9.29 10.36 10.96
N GLN A 100 8.84 11.54 11.37
CA GLN A 100 9.67 12.76 11.26
C GLN A 100 10.97 12.63 12.08
N ALA A 101 10.93 11.94 13.23
CA ALA A 101 12.10 11.66 14.05
C ALA A 101 13.05 10.63 13.40
N ASP A 102 12.55 9.57 12.76
CA ASP A 102 13.38 8.63 11.98
C ASP A 102 14.05 9.27 10.75
N LEU A 103 13.41 10.30 10.16
CA LEU A 103 13.94 11.06 9.03
C LEU A 103 14.86 12.23 9.45
N ALA A 104 14.93 12.55 10.75
CA ALA A 104 15.85 13.56 11.23
C ALA A 104 17.29 13.10 10.96
N PRO A 105 18.16 13.96 10.41
CA PRO A 105 19.55 13.60 10.22
C PRO A 105 20.14 13.17 11.56
N TYR A 106 20.70 11.96 11.60
CA TYR A 106 21.33 11.44 12.80
C TYR A 106 22.58 12.30 13.09
N ASP A 107 22.52 13.08 14.15
CA ASP A 107 23.60 13.96 14.56
C ASP A 107 24.73 13.12 15.19
N LEU A 108 25.68 12.72 14.35
CA LEU A 108 26.87 11.95 14.71
C LEU A 108 27.81 12.69 15.69
N THR A 109 27.53 13.94 16.04
CA THR A 109 28.31 14.71 17.03
C THR A 109 27.81 14.51 18.47
N ARG A 110 26.63 13.90 18.65
CA ARG A 110 26.15 13.52 19.97
C ARG A 110 26.86 12.25 20.43
N GLU A 111 27.58 12.35 21.54
CA GLU A 111 28.22 11.19 22.18
C GLU A 111 27.17 10.09 22.42
N PRO A 112 27.42 8.85 21.99
CA PRO A 112 26.50 7.76 22.21
C PRO A 112 26.34 7.54 23.72
N THR A 113 25.11 7.61 24.22
CA THR A 113 24.81 7.28 25.61
C THR A 113 25.22 5.84 25.88
N ARG A 114 26.34 5.66 26.58
CA ARG A 114 26.86 4.36 26.99
C ARG A 114 26.01 3.85 28.17
N PRO A 115 25.52 2.60 28.16
CA PRO A 115 24.80 2.02 29.30
C PRO A 115 25.71 1.84 30.51
#